data_AF-A0A5S6R630-F1
#
_entry.id   AF-A0A5S6R630-F1
#
_cell.length_a   1.000
_cell.length_b   1.000
_cell.length_c   1.000
_cell.angle_alpha   90.00
_cell.angle_beta   90.00
_cell.angle_gamma   90.00
#
_symmetry.space_group_name_H-M   'P 1'
#
loop_
_entity.id
_entity.type
_entity.pdbx_description
1 polymer ?
#
loop_
_entity_poly.entity_id
_entity_poly.type
_entity_poly.pdbx_seq_one_letter_code
_entity_poly.pdbx_strand_id
1 'polypeptide(L)'
;MTSEYWLISAPGEKTCQETWDRLNSTTCDLSMNHKFAIPDLKVGTLDQLVGLSDDLVKLDNYAETITRKLVQYFSEILEDQRDKLYENLQVQGKDISHYVTKFQWDTAKYPVKQALRNITEIISKQVTQIDADLKSKATSYNALKNSLSALERKATGSLLTKDLSEIVKKSDFVLDSEYLITVLVVVPRALYKDWELKYESLANMVVPRSSRLIFEDADNGLFSVTLFRKVVDEYRTHCRENKFIVRDFVYDEHLLAQGKNERNRLAAEKNKQFGPLVRWLKINFSEMFSAWIHVKALRVFVESVLRYGLPVNFQAALMQPNKRAVAKRLKDLLNQLYAYLDVGNMGTGNFEMTDDVNKLLSFGQQEYYPYVFLKINTDLTDSNVKSR
;
A
#
# COMPACT_ATOMS: atom_id res chain seq x y z
N MET A 1 13.25 -0.90 -20.10
CA MET A 1 14.14 -1.85 -19.39
C MET A 1 13.27 -2.74 -18.51
N THR A 2 13.66 -3.99 -18.30
CA THR A 2 12.93 -4.95 -17.47
C THR A 2 13.08 -4.57 -15.99
N SER A 3 11.99 -4.59 -15.20
CA SER A 3 12.03 -4.41 -13.74
C SER A 3 12.44 -5.69 -13.00
N GLU A 4 13.06 -6.62 -13.71
CA GLU A 4 13.37 -7.95 -13.24
C GLU A 4 14.89 -8.14 -13.26
N TYR A 5 15.45 -8.46 -12.10
CA TYR A 5 16.86 -8.76 -11.92
C TYR A 5 17.02 -10.18 -11.41
N TRP A 6 18.07 -10.84 -11.85
CA TRP A 6 18.46 -12.17 -11.41
C TRP A 6 19.77 -12.05 -10.66
N LEU A 7 19.73 -12.38 -9.38
CA LEU A 7 20.91 -12.44 -8.55
C LEU A 7 21.39 -13.88 -8.54
N ILE A 8 22.54 -14.11 -9.18
CA ILE A 8 23.16 -15.42 -9.30
C ILE A 8 24.49 -15.46 -8.56
N SER A 9 24.94 -16.66 -8.21
CA SER A 9 26.30 -16.89 -7.73
C SER A 9 26.86 -18.15 -8.36
N ALA A 10 28.16 -18.12 -8.63
CA ALA A 10 28.93 -19.23 -9.17
C ALA A 10 30.28 -19.34 -8.43
N PRO A 11 30.86 -20.55 -8.31
CA PRO A 11 32.13 -20.71 -7.61
C PRO A 11 33.27 -19.99 -8.34
N GLY A 12 34.23 -19.47 -7.57
CA GLY A 12 35.46 -18.91 -8.11
C GLY A 12 36.36 -20.05 -8.58
N GLU A 13 36.33 -20.41 -9.86
CA GLU A 13 37.07 -21.59 -10.38
C GLU A 13 38.57 -21.50 -10.05
N LYS A 14 39.26 -20.49 -10.60
CA LYS A 14 40.63 -20.12 -10.22
C LYS A 14 40.66 -18.82 -9.43
N THR A 15 39.87 -17.84 -9.87
CA THR A 15 39.63 -16.58 -9.16
C THR A 15 38.18 -16.14 -9.39
N CYS A 16 37.61 -15.37 -8.46
CA CYS A 16 36.29 -14.76 -8.66
C CYS A 16 36.25 -13.83 -9.88
N GLN A 17 37.38 -13.22 -10.23
CA GLN A 17 37.51 -12.35 -11.40
C GLN A 17 37.36 -13.14 -12.71
N GLU A 18 38.00 -14.30 -12.82
CA GLU A 18 37.86 -15.15 -14.01
C GLU A 18 36.42 -15.67 -14.17
N THR A 19 35.78 -16.08 -13.07
CA THR A 19 34.36 -16.46 -13.08
C THR A 19 33.48 -15.29 -13.57
N TRP A 20 33.76 -14.07 -13.10
CA TRP A 20 33.07 -12.87 -13.58
C TRP A 20 33.26 -12.63 -15.08
N ASP A 21 34.51 -12.66 -15.54
CA ASP A 21 34.84 -12.35 -16.93
C ASP A 21 34.21 -13.39 -17.88
N ARG A 22 34.24 -14.67 -17.50
CA ARG A 22 33.60 -15.76 -18.24
C ARG A 22 32.08 -15.65 -18.27
N LEU A 23 31.45 -15.34 -17.13
CA LEU A 23 30.01 -15.09 -17.07
C LEU A 23 29.64 -13.92 -17.99
N ASN A 24 30.36 -12.81 -17.87
CA ASN A 24 30.05 -11.59 -18.59
C ASN A 24 30.29 -11.74 -20.11
N SER A 25 31.39 -12.36 -20.53
CA SER A 25 31.68 -12.62 -21.95
C SER A 25 30.64 -13.53 -22.60
N THR A 26 30.08 -14.46 -21.83
CA THR A 26 29.09 -15.43 -22.34
C THR A 26 27.69 -14.82 -22.44
N THR A 27 27.36 -13.86 -21.57
CA THR A 27 25.97 -13.39 -21.39
C THR A 27 25.71 -11.94 -21.75
N CYS A 28 26.75 -11.14 -22.06
CA CYS A 28 26.65 -9.70 -22.34
C CYS A 28 25.65 -9.31 -23.44
N ASP A 29 25.45 -10.15 -24.46
CA ASP A 29 24.48 -9.89 -25.53
C ASP A 29 23.01 -10.04 -25.07
N LEU A 30 22.79 -10.79 -23.99
CA LEU A 30 21.46 -11.19 -23.51
C LEU A 30 21.05 -10.43 -22.23
N SER A 31 22.02 -9.97 -21.44
CA SER A 31 21.78 -9.23 -20.19
C SER A 31 22.83 -8.17 -19.91
N MET A 32 22.41 -7.15 -19.17
CA MET A 32 23.33 -6.25 -18.48
C MET A 32 23.73 -6.87 -17.15
N ASN A 33 25.03 -7.03 -16.93
CA ASN A 33 25.55 -7.70 -15.74
C ASN A 33 26.27 -6.70 -14.84
N HIS A 34 26.07 -6.83 -13.53
CA HIS A 34 26.75 -6.04 -12.51
C HIS A 34 27.34 -6.99 -11.46
N LYS A 35 28.56 -6.70 -10.98
CA LYS A 35 29.10 -7.40 -9.81
C LYS A 35 28.24 -7.07 -8.60
N PHE A 36 27.87 -8.08 -7.83
CA PHE A 36 27.13 -7.91 -6.59
C PHE A 36 28.08 -8.16 -5.42
N ALA A 37 28.58 -7.08 -4.82
CA ALA A 37 29.61 -7.15 -3.79
C ALA A 37 29.02 -7.60 -2.45
N ILE A 38 29.32 -8.85 -2.06
CA ILE A 38 29.02 -9.40 -0.74
C ILE A 38 30.34 -9.46 0.04
N PRO A 39 30.42 -8.85 1.23
CA PRO A 39 31.64 -8.88 2.04
C PRO A 39 31.88 -10.27 2.65
N ASP A 40 33.07 -10.47 3.19
CA ASP A 40 33.38 -11.66 3.98
C ASP A 40 32.57 -11.64 5.29
N LEU A 41 31.51 -12.44 5.33
CA LEU A 41 30.67 -12.63 6.51
C LEU A 41 31.17 -13.82 7.32
N LYS A 42 30.98 -13.75 8.64
CA LYS A 42 31.40 -14.82 9.55
C LYS A 42 30.59 -16.10 9.31
N VAL A 43 31.23 -17.12 8.75
CA VAL A 43 30.63 -18.45 8.54
C VAL A 43 30.45 -19.16 9.89
N GLY A 44 29.25 -19.74 10.11
CA GLY A 44 28.93 -20.57 11.27
C GLY A 44 29.21 -22.06 11.02
N THR A 45 28.55 -22.93 11.80
CA THR A 45 28.58 -24.39 11.51
C THR A 45 27.63 -24.73 10.35
N LEU A 46 27.85 -25.88 9.71
CA LEU A 46 26.97 -26.35 8.63
C LEU A 46 25.50 -26.45 9.08
N ASP A 47 25.26 -27.03 10.25
CA ASP A 47 23.93 -27.13 10.87
C ASP A 47 23.25 -25.76 11.04
N GLN A 48 23.99 -24.75 11.50
CA GLN A 48 23.49 -23.38 11.60
C GLN A 48 23.14 -22.77 10.25
N LEU A 49 23.94 -23.05 9.20
CA LEU A 49 23.67 -22.55 7.85
C LEU A 49 22.44 -23.20 7.22
N VAL A 50 22.24 -24.50 7.43
CA VAL A 50 21.04 -25.20 6.95
C VAL A 50 19.78 -24.61 7.58
N GLY A 51 19.74 -24.47 8.92
CA GLY A 51 18.60 -23.84 9.58
C GLY A 51 18.39 -22.38 9.17
N LEU A 52 19.49 -21.62 9.00
CA LEU A 52 19.42 -20.23 8.58
C LEU A 52 18.91 -20.05 7.14
N SER A 53 19.19 -21.02 6.25
CA SER A 53 18.71 -21.00 4.87
C SER A 53 17.17 -20.91 4.83
N ASP A 54 16.49 -21.79 5.55
CA ASP A 54 15.02 -21.80 5.60
C ASP A 54 14.43 -20.53 6.21
N ASP A 55 15.06 -20.04 7.28
CA ASP A 55 14.62 -18.81 7.95
C ASP A 55 14.82 -17.57 7.06
N LEU A 56 15.90 -17.52 6.29
CA LEU A 56 16.13 -16.45 5.33
C LEU A 56 15.13 -16.47 4.17
N VAL A 57 14.68 -17.64 3.71
CA VAL A 57 13.59 -17.72 2.70
C VAL A 57 12.31 -17.10 3.25
N LYS A 58 11.94 -17.44 4.49
CA LYS A 58 10.75 -16.87 5.15
C LYS A 58 10.87 -15.36 5.32
N LEU A 59 12.04 -14.89 5.79
CA LEU A 59 12.30 -13.47 5.98
C LEU A 59 12.30 -12.69 4.66
N ASP A 60 12.85 -13.26 3.59
CA ASP A 60 12.85 -12.67 2.25
C ASP A 60 11.43 -12.45 1.73
N ASN A 61 10.59 -13.49 1.80
CA ASN A 61 9.19 -13.41 1.40
C ASN A 61 8.40 -12.43 2.26
N TYR A 62 8.67 -12.39 3.56
CA TYR A 62 8.03 -11.45 4.47
C TYR A 62 8.44 -10.00 4.16
N ALA A 63 9.74 -9.73 4.01
CA ALA A 63 10.26 -8.41 3.67
C ALA A 63 9.71 -7.91 2.31
N GLU A 64 9.64 -8.78 1.29
CA GLU A 64 9.01 -8.45 0.02
C GLU A 64 7.54 -8.07 0.21
N THR A 65 6.78 -8.89 0.94
CA THR A 65 5.35 -8.66 1.20
C THR A 65 5.12 -7.33 1.90
N ILE A 66 5.93 -6.98 2.91
CA ILE A 66 5.81 -5.72 3.64
C ILE A 66 6.23 -4.54 2.75
N THR A 67 7.29 -4.69 1.95
CA THR A 67 7.68 -3.67 0.95
C THR A 67 6.54 -3.35 -0.01
N ARG A 68 5.89 -4.38 -0.57
CA ARG A 68 4.75 -4.22 -1.48
C ARG A 68 3.55 -3.57 -0.80
N LYS A 69 3.21 -4.00 0.43
CA LYS A 69 2.14 -3.37 1.22
C LYS A 69 2.40 -1.89 1.48
N LEU A 70 3.64 -1.53 1.78
CA LEU A 70 4.04 -0.14 2.01
C LEU A 70 3.85 0.69 0.73
N VAL A 71 4.33 0.19 -0.42
CA VAL A 71 4.17 0.88 -1.72
C VAL A 71 2.70 1.02 -2.10
N GLN A 72 1.91 -0.04 -1.91
CA GLN A 72 0.48 -0.02 -2.19
C GLN A 72 -0.24 1.03 -1.33
N TYR A 73 0.02 1.05 -0.02
CA TYR A 73 -0.56 2.05 0.86
C TYR A 73 -0.09 3.47 0.52
N PHE A 74 1.17 3.64 0.12
CA PHE A 74 1.67 4.93 -0.31
C PHE A 74 0.96 5.43 -1.58
N SER A 75 0.69 4.54 -2.54
CA SER A 75 -0.12 4.83 -3.73
C SER A 75 -1.55 5.24 -3.39
N GLU A 76 -2.16 4.62 -2.37
CA GLU A 76 -3.50 4.94 -1.90
C GLU A 76 -3.58 6.31 -1.23
N ILE A 77 -2.55 6.67 -0.45
CA ILE A 77 -2.47 7.96 0.25
C ILE A 77 -2.25 9.12 -0.71
N LEU A 78 -1.48 8.91 -1.79
CA LEU A 78 -1.20 9.97 -2.76
C LEU A 78 -2.43 10.38 -3.58
N GLU A 79 -3.52 9.60 -3.60
CA GLU A 79 -4.81 9.90 -4.26
C GLU A 79 -4.62 10.55 -5.66
N ASP A 80 -4.72 11.88 -5.75
CA ASP A 80 -4.62 12.68 -6.98
C ASP A 80 -3.19 12.90 -7.49
N GLN A 81 -2.17 12.47 -6.73
CA GLN A 81 -0.74 12.61 -7.05
C GLN A 81 -0.05 11.26 -7.22
N ARG A 82 -0.80 10.23 -7.64
CA ARG A 82 -0.27 8.88 -7.90
C ARG A 82 0.90 8.87 -8.88
N ASP A 83 0.91 9.79 -9.84
CA ASP A 83 1.98 9.92 -10.84
C ASP A 83 3.35 10.21 -10.20
N LYS A 84 3.35 10.86 -9.04
CA LYS A 84 4.57 11.16 -8.27
C LYS A 84 5.05 9.98 -7.43
N LEU A 85 4.35 8.85 -7.41
CA LEU A 85 4.73 7.70 -6.58
C LEU A 85 6.17 7.26 -6.91
N TYR A 86 6.50 7.07 -8.18
CA TYR A 86 7.84 6.64 -8.59
C TYR A 86 8.95 7.62 -8.20
N GLU A 87 8.67 8.93 -8.23
CA GLU A 87 9.62 9.96 -7.76
C GLU A 87 9.86 9.88 -6.25
N ASN A 88 8.86 9.42 -5.50
CA ASN A 88 8.92 9.27 -4.05
C ASN A 88 9.52 7.93 -3.60
N LEU A 89 9.53 6.91 -4.47
CA LEU A 89 10.12 5.60 -4.20
C LEU A 89 11.64 5.61 -4.45
N GLN A 90 12.36 6.26 -3.54
CA GLN A 90 13.82 6.32 -3.54
C GLN A 90 14.42 5.51 -2.40
N VAL A 91 15.58 4.92 -2.65
CA VAL A 91 16.36 4.16 -1.67
C VAL A 91 17.66 4.91 -1.43
N GLN A 92 17.83 5.43 -0.23
CA GLN A 92 18.98 6.27 0.16
C GLN A 92 19.20 7.46 -0.79
N GLY A 93 18.11 8.07 -1.26
CA GLY A 93 18.14 9.20 -2.20
C GLY A 93 18.46 8.83 -3.66
N LYS A 94 18.52 7.53 -3.97
CA LYS A 94 18.78 7.01 -5.33
C LYS A 94 17.54 6.29 -5.84
N ASP A 95 17.42 6.16 -7.15
CA ASP A 95 16.40 5.31 -7.74
C ASP A 95 16.66 3.83 -7.41
N ILE A 96 15.60 3.02 -7.45
CA ILE A 96 15.65 1.59 -7.11
C ILE A 96 16.65 0.83 -8.00
N SER A 97 16.67 1.12 -9.30
CA SER A 97 17.55 0.45 -10.27
C SER A 97 19.02 0.69 -9.94
N HIS A 98 19.38 1.94 -9.68
CA HIS A 98 20.72 2.36 -9.29
C HIS A 98 21.13 1.72 -7.97
N TYR A 99 20.23 1.68 -6.98
CA TYR A 99 20.52 1.06 -5.70
C TYR A 99 20.86 -0.44 -5.85
N VAL A 100 20.05 -1.18 -6.61
CA VAL A 100 20.26 -2.63 -6.81
C VAL A 100 21.52 -2.90 -7.66
N THR A 101 21.72 -2.16 -8.75
CA THR A 101 22.88 -2.35 -9.67
C THR A 101 24.22 -1.92 -9.08
N LYS A 102 24.21 -1.00 -8.11
CA LYS A 102 25.40 -0.54 -7.37
C LYS A 102 25.30 -0.85 -5.88
N PHE A 103 24.70 -1.99 -5.55
CA PHE A 103 24.55 -2.42 -4.18
C PHE A 103 25.90 -2.45 -3.45
N GLN A 104 25.90 -1.95 -2.22
CA GLN A 104 27.00 -2.07 -1.28
C GLN A 104 26.43 -2.47 0.07
N TRP A 105 27.13 -3.36 0.75
CA TRP A 105 26.74 -3.82 2.07
C TRP A 105 26.83 -2.69 3.11
N ASP A 106 25.74 -2.46 3.84
CA ASP A 106 25.67 -1.49 4.93
C ASP A 106 26.34 -2.06 6.18
N THR A 107 27.65 -1.88 6.27
CA THR A 107 28.46 -2.34 7.41
C THR A 107 28.11 -1.66 8.73
N ALA A 108 27.51 -0.47 8.69
CA ALA A 108 27.12 0.28 9.88
C ALA A 108 25.85 -0.33 10.52
N LYS A 109 24.87 -0.72 9.70
CA LYS A 109 23.66 -1.40 10.18
C LYS A 109 23.83 -2.90 10.38
N TYR A 110 24.63 -3.55 9.53
CA TYR A 110 24.80 -4.99 9.51
C TYR A 110 26.30 -5.34 9.63
N PRO A 111 26.88 -5.38 10.85
CA PRO A 111 28.32 -5.53 11.02
C PRO A 111 28.82 -6.91 10.59
N VAL A 112 29.77 -6.95 9.65
CA VAL A 112 30.31 -8.20 9.04
C VAL A 112 30.96 -9.17 10.03
N LYS A 113 31.39 -8.67 11.20
CA LYS A 113 32.02 -9.45 12.27
C LYS A 113 31.01 -10.21 13.13
N GLN A 114 29.72 -9.86 13.08
CA GLN A 114 28.68 -10.56 13.84
C GLN A 114 28.33 -11.90 13.18
N ALA A 115 27.77 -12.81 13.98
CA ALA A 115 27.22 -14.06 13.44
C ALA A 115 26.05 -13.75 12.50
N LEU A 116 25.93 -14.53 11.42
CA LEU A 116 24.86 -14.36 10.43
C LEU A 116 23.46 -14.34 11.07
N ARG A 117 23.21 -15.21 12.05
CA ARG A 117 21.95 -15.24 12.80
C ARG A 117 21.61 -13.91 13.46
N ASN A 118 22.59 -13.24 14.07
CA ASN A 118 22.37 -11.94 14.71
C ASN A 118 22.01 -10.87 13.67
N ILE A 119 22.68 -10.88 12.51
CA ILE A 119 22.36 -9.96 11.41
C ILE A 119 20.93 -10.21 10.90
N THR A 120 20.55 -11.46 10.71
CA THR A 120 19.19 -11.86 10.32
C THR A 120 18.14 -11.40 11.35
N GLU A 121 18.43 -11.53 12.65
CA GLU A 121 17.55 -11.05 13.73
C GLU A 121 17.41 -9.53 13.74
N ILE A 122 18.49 -8.78 13.49
CA ILE A 122 18.45 -7.31 13.35
C ILE A 122 17.50 -6.92 12.21
N ILE A 123 17.65 -7.55 11.04
CA ILE A 123 16.79 -7.28 9.88
C ILE A 123 15.34 -7.68 10.18
N SER A 124 15.11 -8.87 10.75
CA SER A 124 13.76 -9.36 11.07
C SER A 124 13.03 -8.44 12.04
N LYS A 125 13.72 -7.94 13.08
CA LYS A 125 13.17 -6.96 14.01
C LYS A 125 12.84 -5.64 13.31
N GLN A 126 13.71 -5.15 12.43
CA GLN A 126 13.47 -3.94 11.65
C GLN A 126 12.22 -4.09 10.76
N VAL A 127 12.10 -5.19 10.02
CA VAL A 127 10.98 -5.46 9.12
C VAL A 127 9.66 -5.54 9.91
N THR A 128 9.67 -6.27 11.02
CA THR A 128 8.49 -6.44 11.89
C THR A 128 8.04 -5.13 12.53
N GLN A 129 8.99 -4.30 12.98
CA GLN A 129 8.68 -2.99 13.55
C GLN A 129 8.01 -2.07 12.51
N ILE A 130 8.54 -2.03 11.29
CA ILE A 130 7.99 -1.21 10.22
C ILE A 130 6.59 -1.69 9.81
N ASP A 131 6.33 -3.01 9.78
CA ASP A 131 4.98 -3.56 9.52
C ASP A 131 3.98 -3.14 10.62
N ALA A 132 4.36 -3.24 11.89
CA ALA A 132 3.51 -2.83 13.01
C ALA A 132 3.20 -1.32 12.97
N ASP A 133 4.22 -0.49 12.71
CA ASP A 133 4.05 0.96 12.61
C ASP A 133 3.21 1.37 11.40
N LEU A 134 3.38 0.69 10.25
CA LEU A 134 2.55 0.90 9.06
C LEU A 134 1.08 0.64 9.38
N LYS A 135 0.76 -0.50 10.02
CA LYS A 135 -0.61 -0.86 10.40
C LYS A 135 -1.24 0.17 11.35
N SER A 136 -0.50 0.60 12.36
CA SER A 136 -0.97 1.59 13.34
C SER A 136 -1.24 2.96 12.69
N LYS A 137 -0.29 3.47 11.91
CA LYS A 137 -0.44 4.74 11.18
C LYS A 137 -1.56 4.68 10.16
N ALA A 138 -1.67 3.55 9.44
CA ALA A 138 -2.72 3.36 8.45
C ALA A 138 -4.11 3.36 9.07
N THR A 139 -4.27 2.68 10.21
CA THR A 139 -5.54 2.65 10.95
C THR A 139 -5.96 4.05 11.40
N SER A 140 -5.02 4.81 11.98
CA SER A 140 -5.29 6.17 12.48
C SER A 140 -5.68 7.13 11.35
N TYR A 141 -4.92 7.15 10.24
CA TYR A 141 -5.21 8.04 9.12
C TYR A 141 -6.49 7.64 8.38
N ASN A 142 -6.72 6.34 8.17
CA ASN A 142 -7.93 5.85 7.50
C ASN A 142 -9.19 6.11 8.34
N ALA A 143 -9.10 6.08 9.67
CA ALA A 143 -10.22 6.48 10.53
C ALA A 143 -10.64 7.93 10.28
N LEU A 144 -9.69 8.87 10.22
CA LEU A 144 -9.96 10.28 9.90
C LEU A 144 -10.58 10.43 8.50
N LYS A 145 -10.02 9.74 7.51
CA LYS A 145 -10.53 9.74 6.12
C LYS A 145 -11.97 9.22 6.06
N ASN A 146 -12.27 8.12 6.76
CA ASN A 146 -13.60 7.52 6.79
C ASN A 146 -14.62 8.41 7.49
N SER A 147 -14.25 9.04 8.62
CA SER A 147 -15.09 10.01 9.31
C SER A 147 -15.43 11.22 8.43
N LEU A 148 -14.45 11.77 7.71
CA LEU A 148 -14.68 12.86 6.76
C LEU A 148 -15.58 12.45 5.60
N SER A 149 -15.30 11.30 4.98
CA SER A 149 -16.12 10.81 3.86
C SER A 149 -17.57 10.54 4.29
N ALA A 150 -17.79 10.07 5.51
CA ALA A 150 -19.13 9.89 6.07
C ALA A 150 -19.88 11.22 6.25
N LEU A 151 -19.18 12.29 6.66
CA LEU A 151 -19.74 13.65 6.74
C LEU A 151 -20.04 14.23 5.35
N GLU A 152 -19.14 14.05 4.39
CA GLU A 152 -19.32 14.51 3.01
C GLU A 152 -20.52 13.85 2.33
N ARG A 153 -20.70 12.53 2.50
CA ARG A 153 -21.86 11.81 1.96
C ARG A 153 -23.20 12.35 2.48
N LYS A 154 -23.24 12.77 3.75
CA LYS A 154 -24.44 13.42 4.32
C LYS A 154 -24.70 14.79 3.69
N ALA A 155 -23.66 15.48 3.22
CA ALA A 155 -23.79 16.80 2.59
C ALA A 155 -24.19 16.74 1.09
N THR A 156 -23.94 15.64 0.38
CA THR A 156 -24.12 15.56 -1.09
C THR A 156 -25.35 14.77 -1.57
N GLY A 157 -26.22 14.30 -0.66
CA GLY A 157 -27.43 13.53 -1.02
C GLY A 157 -28.55 14.38 -1.66
N SER A 158 -29.65 13.73 -2.06
CA SER A 158 -30.92 14.40 -2.40
C SER A 158 -31.48 15.14 -1.19
N LEU A 159 -32.29 16.19 -1.37
CA LEU A 159 -32.98 16.90 -0.28
C LEU A 159 -33.71 15.99 0.72
N LEU A 160 -34.08 14.79 0.32
CA LEU A 160 -34.70 13.77 1.18
C LEU A 160 -33.78 13.19 2.25
N THR A 161 -32.46 13.18 2.03
CA THR A 161 -31.47 12.57 2.93
C THR A 161 -30.32 13.50 3.28
N LYS A 162 -30.15 14.58 2.51
CA LYS A 162 -29.12 15.61 2.69
C LYS A 162 -29.27 16.32 4.03
N ASP A 163 -28.11 16.60 4.63
CA ASP A 163 -28.00 17.50 5.76
C ASP A 163 -28.44 18.92 5.37
N LEU A 164 -29.47 19.43 6.04
CA LEU A 164 -30.08 20.72 5.74
C LEU A 164 -29.35 21.87 6.44
N SER A 165 -28.42 21.59 7.36
CA SER A 165 -27.68 22.58 8.15
C SER A 165 -26.88 23.59 7.31
N GLU A 166 -26.47 23.25 6.10
CA GLU A 166 -25.78 24.18 5.18
C GLU A 166 -26.73 24.91 4.22
N ILE A 167 -28.00 24.53 4.17
CA ILE A 167 -29.01 25.08 3.26
C ILE A 167 -29.84 26.16 3.97
N VAL A 168 -30.26 25.87 5.19
CA VAL A 168 -31.24 26.69 5.92
C VAL A 168 -30.57 27.81 6.70
N LYS A 169 -31.29 28.92 6.88
CA LYS A 169 -30.81 30.10 7.62
C LYS A 169 -31.71 30.38 8.81
N LYS A 170 -31.19 31.12 9.79
CA LYS A 170 -31.96 31.60 10.96
C LYS A 170 -33.27 32.29 10.56
N SER A 171 -33.26 33.05 9.46
CA SER A 171 -34.41 33.77 8.93
C SER A 171 -35.55 32.89 8.44
N ASP A 172 -35.29 31.60 8.21
CA ASP A 172 -36.26 30.67 7.65
C ASP A 172 -37.12 30.01 8.75
N PHE A 173 -36.84 30.28 10.02
CA PHE A 173 -37.54 29.69 11.17
C PHE A 173 -38.12 30.75 12.11
N VAL A 174 -39.30 30.45 12.64
CA VAL A 174 -39.82 31.10 13.84
C VAL A 174 -39.18 30.46 15.06
N LEU A 175 -38.28 31.21 15.72
CA LEU A 175 -37.58 30.79 16.94
C LEU A 175 -38.29 31.30 18.19
N ASP A 176 -38.01 30.67 19.33
CA ASP A 176 -38.48 31.08 20.67
C ASP A 176 -40.00 31.24 20.82
N SER A 177 -40.78 30.57 19.97
CA SER A 177 -42.24 30.53 20.09
C SER A 177 -42.71 29.30 20.88
N GLU A 178 -43.54 29.55 21.89
CA GLU A 178 -44.20 28.53 22.69
C GLU A 178 -45.21 27.71 21.86
N TYR A 179 -45.88 28.35 20.89
CA TYR A 179 -47.00 27.76 20.16
C TYR A 179 -46.70 27.46 18.70
N LEU A 180 -45.82 28.24 18.06
CA LEU A 180 -45.49 28.09 16.65
C LEU A 180 -44.19 27.32 16.45
N ILE A 181 -44.11 26.61 15.33
CA ILE A 181 -42.92 25.94 14.85
C ILE A 181 -42.87 26.04 13.32
N THR A 182 -41.66 26.17 12.79
CA THR A 182 -41.42 26.08 11.36
C THR A 182 -40.93 24.68 11.01
N VAL A 183 -41.63 24.00 10.10
CA VAL A 183 -41.23 22.70 9.56
C VAL A 183 -40.69 22.86 8.15
N LEU A 184 -39.83 21.92 7.74
CA LEU A 184 -39.28 21.86 6.40
C LEU A 184 -39.96 20.73 5.63
N VAL A 185 -40.40 21.02 4.41
CA VAL A 185 -41.13 20.07 3.56
C VAL A 185 -40.44 19.95 2.22
N VAL A 186 -40.10 18.73 1.83
CA VAL A 186 -39.58 18.40 0.51
C VAL A 186 -40.76 18.09 -0.39
N VAL A 187 -40.86 18.83 -1.49
CA VAL A 187 -41.94 18.75 -2.47
C VAL A 187 -41.32 18.41 -3.83
N PRO A 188 -41.78 17.38 -4.55
CA PRO A 188 -41.34 17.13 -5.91
C PRO A 188 -41.68 18.31 -6.82
N ARG A 189 -40.78 18.65 -7.75
CA ARG A 189 -40.94 19.81 -8.66
C ARG A 189 -42.24 19.76 -9.46
N ALA A 190 -42.66 18.56 -9.85
CA ALA A 190 -43.92 18.32 -10.55
C ALA A 190 -45.17 18.72 -9.75
N LEU A 191 -45.06 18.82 -8.41
CA LEU A 191 -46.19 19.05 -7.49
C LEU A 191 -46.16 20.44 -6.83
N TYR A 192 -45.32 21.38 -7.29
CA TYR A 192 -45.25 22.73 -6.69
C TYR A 192 -46.59 23.47 -6.73
N LYS A 193 -47.32 23.38 -7.84
CA LYS A 193 -48.65 24.00 -7.97
C LYS A 193 -49.66 23.40 -6.99
N ASP A 194 -49.63 22.07 -6.85
CA ASP A 194 -50.50 21.37 -5.90
C ASP A 194 -50.15 21.73 -4.45
N TRP A 195 -48.86 21.92 -4.16
CA TRP A 195 -48.39 22.37 -2.86
C TRP A 195 -48.93 23.76 -2.51
N GLU A 196 -48.76 24.74 -3.39
CA GLU A 196 -49.24 26.11 -3.17
C GLU A 196 -50.75 26.18 -2.91
N LEU A 197 -51.53 25.32 -3.57
CA LEU A 197 -52.99 25.26 -3.39
C LEU A 197 -53.42 24.57 -2.09
N LYS A 198 -52.65 23.59 -1.61
CA LYS A 198 -53.09 22.69 -0.53
C LYS A 198 -52.45 22.96 0.83
N TYR A 199 -51.23 23.49 0.88
CA TYR A 199 -50.43 23.45 2.10
C TYR A 199 -51.11 24.13 3.31
N GLU A 200 -51.95 25.14 3.08
CA GLU A 200 -52.70 25.87 4.12
C GLU A 200 -53.85 25.05 4.70
N SER A 201 -54.43 24.15 3.91
CA SER A 201 -55.59 23.32 4.30
C SER A 201 -55.22 21.91 4.74
N LEU A 202 -53.92 21.57 4.79
CA LEU A 202 -53.46 20.26 5.27
C LEU A 202 -53.66 20.08 6.79
N ALA A 203 -53.87 21.15 7.55
CA ALA A 203 -54.30 21.11 8.95
C ALA A 203 -54.92 22.47 9.34
N ASN A 204 -55.80 22.50 10.34
CA ASN A 204 -56.52 23.72 10.72
C ASN A 204 -55.64 24.84 11.31
N MET A 205 -54.46 24.52 11.85
CA MET A 205 -53.59 25.48 12.53
C MET A 205 -52.29 25.75 11.76
N VAL A 206 -52.40 25.88 10.44
CA VAL A 206 -51.31 26.30 9.56
C VAL A 206 -51.39 27.81 9.36
N VAL A 207 -50.25 28.50 9.43
CA VAL A 207 -50.22 29.95 9.22
C VAL A 207 -50.33 30.24 7.70
N PRO A 208 -51.37 30.95 7.24
CA PRO A 208 -51.52 31.27 5.82
C PRO A 208 -50.39 32.16 5.32
N ARG A 209 -50.04 32.02 4.04
CA ARG A 209 -48.94 32.69 3.34
C ARG A 209 -47.56 32.52 4.02
N SER A 210 -47.38 31.45 4.81
CA SER A 210 -46.11 31.17 5.49
C SER A 210 -45.17 30.27 4.70
N SER A 211 -45.64 29.64 3.61
CA SER A 211 -44.78 28.78 2.79
C SER A 211 -43.75 29.60 2.02
N ARG A 212 -42.49 29.17 2.05
CA ARG A 212 -41.39 29.79 1.27
C ARG A 212 -40.44 28.73 0.75
N LEU A 213 -40.06 28.81 -0.51
CA LEU A 213 -39.00 27.99 -1.09
C LEU A 213 -37.63 28.46 -0.56
N ILE A 214 -36.90 27.56 0.09
CA ILE A 214 -35.55 27.81 0.62
C ILE A 214 -34.48 27.41 -0.40
N PHE A 215 -34.64 26.24 -1.01
CA PHE A 215 -33.66 25.66 -1.93
C PHE A 215 -34.35 24.68 -2.88
N GLU A 216 -33.84 24.56 -4.11
CA GLU A 216 -34.26 23.52 -5.05
C GLU A 216 -33.06 22.71 -5.58
N ASP A 217 -33.23 21.40 -5.68
CA ASP A 217 -32.35 20.51 -6.44
C ASP A 217 -32.97 20.19 -7.81
N ALA A 218 -32.43 19.20 -8.53
CA ALA A 218 -32.92 18.85 -9.87
C ALA A 218 -34.41 18.41 -9.88
N ASP A 219 -34.84 17.73 -8.81
CA ASP A 219 -36.11 16.99 -8.77
C ASP A 219 -37.07 17.52 -7.68
N ASN A 220 -36.58 18.20 -6.65
CA ASN A 220 -37.34 18.58 -5.46
C ASN A 220 -37.03 20.01 -4.99
N GLY A 221 -38.00 20.59 -4.28
CA GLY A 221 -37.88 21.85 -3.56
C GLY A 221 -38.03 21.66 -2.06
N LEU A 222 -37.21 22.37 -1.29
CA LEU A 222 -37.31 22.46 0.16
C LEU A 222 -38.08 23.73 0.53
N PHE A 223 -39.26 23.57 1.11
CA PHE A 223 -40.11 24.67 1.57
C PHE A 223 -40.12 24.75 3.09
N SER A 224 -40.11 25.96 3.67
CA SER A 224 -40.48 26.19 5.07
C SER A 224 -41.97 26.43 5.19
N VAL A 225 -42.63 25.94 6.23
CA VAL A 225 -44.01 26.30 6.60
C VAL A 225 -44.10 26.52 8.10
N THR A 226 -44.81 27.56 8.52
CA THR A 226 -45.07 27.81 9.94
C THR A 226 -46.46 27.31 10.33
N LEU A 227 -46.54 26.53 11.39
CA LEU A 227 -47.78 25.99 11.94
C LEU A 227 -47.70 25.88 13.46
N PHE A 228 -48.83 25.58 14.10
CA PHE A 228 -48.85 25.32 15.53
C PHE A 228 -48.21 23.97 15.86
N ARG A 229 -47.45 23.91 16.95
CA ARG A 229 -46.78 22.69 17.43
C ARG A 229 -47.74 21.50 17.60
N LYS A 230 -48.97 21.77 18.01
CA LYS A 230 -50.00 20.74 18.27
C LYS A 230 -50.41 19.95 17.02
N VAL A 231 -50.27 20.53 15.83
CA VAL A 231 -50.76 19.91 14.58
C VAL A 231 -49.64 19.36 13.70
N VAL A 232 -48.38 19.30 14.18
CA VAL A 232 -47.23 18.86 13.39
C VAL A 232 -47.37 17.41 12.91
N ASP A 233 -47.83 16.50 13.77
CA ASP A 233 -47.96 15.07 13.40
C ASP A 233 -49.12 14.83 12.42
N GLU A 234 -50.23 15.54 12.61
CA GLU A 234 -51.35 15.56 11.67
C GLU A 234 -50.90 16.11 10.31
N TYR A 235 -50.22 17.25 10.31
CA TYR A 235 -49.68 17.89 9.11
C TYR A 235 -48.69 16.98 8.36
N ARG A 236 -47.81 16.28 9.09
CA ARG A 236 -46.87 15.30 8.53
C ARG A 236 -47.60 14.13 7.86
N THR A 237 -48.71 13.67 8.43
CA THR A 237 -49.53 12.60 7.88
C THR A 237 -50.19 13.03 6.57
N HIS A 238 -50.90 14.17 6.56
CA HIS A 238 -51.54 14.70 5.36
C HIS A 238 -50.54 15.11 4.26
N CYS A 239 -49.35 15.59 4.64
CA CYS A 239 -48.24 15.81 3.70
C CYS A 239 -47.88 14.50 2.98
N ARG A 240 -47.68 13.41 3.74
CA ARG A 240 -47.29 12.11 3.20
C ARG A 240 -48.32 11.55 2.23
N GLU A 241 -49.61 11.70 2.53
CA GLU A 241 -50.72 11.30 1.63
C GLU A 241 -50.69 12.05 0.30
N ASN A 242 -50.25 13.31 0.31
CA ASN A 242 -50.08 14.13 -0.89
C ASN A 242 -48.68 14.01 -1.52
N LYS A 243 -47.86 13.04 -1.09
CA LYS A 243 -46.48 12.80 -1.55
C LYS A 243 -45.50 13.93 -1.21
N PHE A 244 -45.81 14.73 -0.20
CA PHE A 244 -44.90 15.71 0.41
C PHE A 244 -44.20 15.08 1.61
N ILE A 245 -42.91 15.37 1.80
CA ILE A 245 -42.11 14.75 2.87
C ILE A 245 -41.64 15.82 3.84
N VAL A 246 -42.21 15.80 5.06
CA VAL A 246 -41.73 16.68 6.15
C VAL A 246 -40.41 16.14 6.68
N ARG A 247 -39.34 16.94 6.59
CA ARG A 247 -38.01 16.61 7.11
C ARG A 247 -37.97 16.83 8.61
N ASP A 248 -37.39 15.88 9.33
CA ASP A 248 -37.13 16.01 10.75
C ASP A 248 -35.91 16.91 10.94
N PHE A 249 -36.14 18.17 11.29
CA PHE A 249 -35.10 19.17 11.45
C PHE A 249 -35.55 20.22 12.46
N VAL A 250 -34.69 20.48 13.44
CA VAL A 250 -34.87 21.55 14.43
C VAL A 250 -33.69 22.50 14.29
N TYR A 251 -33.98 23.77 14.04
CA TYR A 251 -32.93 24.78 13.91
C TYR A 251 -32.33 25.08 15.28
N ASP A 252 -31.04 24.80 15.43
CA ASP A 252 -30.24 25.16 16.60
C ASP A 252 -28.88 25.69 16.14
N GLU A 253 -28.67 26.99 16.34
CA GLU A 253 -27.48 27.71 15.89
C GLU A 253 -26.19 27.14 16.50
N HIS A 254 -26.26 26.65 17.74
CA HIS A 254 -25.12 26.06 18.44
C HIS A 254 -24.80 24.67 17.88
N LEU A 255 -25.80 23.81 17.65
CA LEU A 255 -25.59 22.48 17.05
C LEU A 255 -25.07 22.58 15.61
N LEU A 256 -25.58 23.53 14.81
CA LEU A 256 -25.11 23.79 13.45
C LEU A 256 -23.64 24.26 13.45
N ALA A 257 -23.28 25.18 14.35
CA ALA A 257 -21.91 25.64 14.50
C ALA A 257 -20.97 24.51 14.94
N GLN A 258 -21.39 23.66 15.89
CA GLN A 258 -20.63 22.49 16.32
C GLN A 258 -20.36 21.51 15.18
N GLY A 259 -21.37 21.18 14.37
CA GLY A 259 -21.21 20.26 13.23
C GLY A 259 -20.22 20.79 12.18
N LYS A 260 -20.30 22.09 11.86
CA LYS A 260 -19.36 22.74 10.94
C LYS A 260 -17.94 22.79 11.50
N ASN A 261 -17.81 23.12 12.78
CA ASN A 261 -16.52 23.13 13.47
C ASN A 261 -15.88 21.74 13.50
N GLU A 262 -16.67 20.69 13.72
CA GLU A 262 -16.19 19.31 13.70
C GLU A 262 -15.67 18.89 12.34
N ARG A 263 -16.41 19.20 11.26
CA ARG A 263 -15.96 18.93 9.89
C ARG A 263 -14.64 19.63 9.58
N ASN A 264 -14.54 20.92 9.92
CA ASN A 264 -13.33 21.70 9.71
C ASN A 264 -12.15 21.17 10.55
N ARG A 265 -12.41 20.77 11.79
CA ARG A 265 -11.41 20.18 12.69
C ARG A 265 -10.85 18.87 12.10
N LEU A 266 -11.72 17.97 11.67
CA LEU A 266 -11.31 16.70 11.06
C LEU A 266 -10.53 16.92 9.75
N ALA A 267 -10.95 17.87 8.92
CA ALA A 267 -10.26 18.20 7.68
C ALA A 267 -8.86 18.78 7.93
N ALA A 268 -8.74 19.68 8.92
CA ALA A 268 -7.46 20.24 9.34
C ALA A 268 -6.53 19.15 9.90
N GLU A 269 -7.04 18.24 10.73
CA GLU A 269 -6.25 17.14 11.29
C GLU A 269 -5.78 16.15 10.21
N LYS A 270 -6.65 15.78 9.25
CA LYS A 270 -6.26 14.96 8.08
C LYS A 270 -5.10 15.63 7.33
N ASN A 271 -5.22 16.91 6.99
CA ASN A 271 -4.20 17.65 6.25
C ASN A 271 -2.89 17.76 7.04
N LYS A 272 -2.97 17.96 8.36
CA LYS A 272 -1.82 18.01 9.25
C LYS A 272 -1.08 16.68 9.33
N GLN A 273 -1.80 15.56 9.34
CA GLN A 273 -1.18 14.23 9.39
C GLN A 273 -0.62 13.75 8.05
N PHE A 274 -1.16 14.24 6.93
CA PHE A 274 -0.76 13.82 5.59
C PHE A 274 0.75 13.99 5.32
N GLY A 275 1.30 15.19 5.54
CA GLY A 275 2.71 15.48 5.26
C GLY A 275 3.68 14.58 6.06
N PRO A 276 3.54 14.48 7.39
CA PRO A 276 4.31 13.56 8.22
C PRO A 276 4.16 12.09 7.80
N LEU A 277 2.96 11.65 7.43
CA LEU A 277 2.71 10.28 6.96
C LEU A 277 3.47 9.99 5.67
N VAL A 278 3.39 10.87 4.67
CA VAL A 278 4.12 10.75 3.41
C VAL A 278 5.63 10.71 3.65
N ARG A 279 6.16 11.58 4.51
CA ARG A 279 7.59 11.56 4.86
C ARG A 279 7.99 10.25 5.52
N TRP A 280 7.17 9.74 6.44
CA TRP A 280 7.41 8.47 7.10
C TRP A 280 7.40 7.31 6.10
N LEU A 281 6.46 7.28 5.15
CA LEU A 281 6.39 6.25 4.10
C LEU A 281 7.64 6.26 3.22
N LYS A 282 8.13 7.42 2.78
CA LYS A 282 9.38 7.53 1.99
C LYS A 282 10.59 6.94 2.72
N ILE A 283 10.77 7.33 3.98
CA ILE A 283 11.91 6.86 4.80
C ILE A 283 11.83 5.35 4.99
N ASN A 284 10.66 4.85 5.39
CA ASN A 284 10.50 3.42 5.68
C ASN A 284 10.47 2.56 4.42
N PHE A 285 10.08 3.10 3.26
CA PHE A 285 10.29 2.45 1.98
C PHE A 285 11.79 2.20 1.72
N SER A 286 12.61 3.26 1.85
CA SER A 286 14.06 3.15 1.68
C SER A 286 14.68 2.12 2.63
N GLU A 287 14.30 2.16 3.91
CA GLU A 287 14.79 1.22 4.92
C GLU A 287 14.35 -0.22 4.62
N MET A 288 13.09 -0.42 4.27
CA MET A 288 12.52 -1.74 3.97
C MET A 288 13.14 -2.35 2.72
N PHE A 289 13.25 -1.58 1.64
CA PHE A 289 13.86 -2.05 0.40
C PHE A 289 15.35 -2.35 0.60
N SER A 290 16.07 -1.49 1.32
CA SER A 290 17.46 -1.73 1.70
C SER A 290 17.60 -3.04 2.48
N ALA A 291 16.80 -3.23 3.53
CA ALA A 291 16.79 -4.45 4.34
C ALA A 291 16.50 -5.70 3.48
N TRP A 292 15.54 -5.62 2.57
CA TRP A 292 15.18 -6.72 1.67
C TRP A 292 16.35 -7.15 0.77
N ILE A 293 17.09 -6.20 0.17
CA ILE A 293 18.27 -6.53 -0.64
C ILE A 293 19.40 -7.13 0.22
N HIS A 294 19.54 -6.72 1.48
CA HIS A 294 20.49 -7.36 2.40
C HIS A 294 20.09 -8.80 2.76
N VAL A 295 18.80 -9.09 2.90
CA VAL A 295 18.32 -10.49 3.05
C VAL A 295 18.65 -11.30 1.80
N LYS A 296 18.43 -10.75 0.59
CA LYS A 296 18.84 -11.40 -0.68
C LYS A 296 20.34 -11.69 -0.70
N ALA A 297 21.17 -10.74 -0.25
CA ALA A 297 22.62 -10.91 -0.15
C ALA A 297 23.01 -12.02 0.84
N LEU A 298 22.38 -12.07 2.03
CA LEU A 298 22.58 -13.14 3.00
C LEU A 298 22.17 -14.51 2.45
N ARG A 299 21.06 -14.58 1.73
CA ARG A 299 20.60 -15.81 1.06
C ARG A 299 21.63 -16.30 0.07
N VAL A 300 22.11 -15.44 -0.84
CA VAL A 300 23.16 -15.84 -1.80
C VAL A 300 24.40 -16.31 -1.09
N PHE A 301 24.84 -15.62 -0.03
CA PHE A 301 26.01 -16.02 0.74
C PHE A 301 25.84 -17.42 1.34
N VAL A 302 24.74 -17.65 2.08
CA VAL A 302 24.46 -18.93 2.74
C VAL A 302 24.29 -20.06 1.72
N GLU A 303 23.49 -19.85 0.67
CA GLU A 303 23.28 -20.84 -0.38
C GLU A 303 24.58 -21.15 -1.15
N SER A 304 25.45 -20.15 -1.37
CA SER A 304 26.76 -20.36 -2.01
C SER A 304 27.71 -21.17 -1.12
N VAL A 305 27.74 -20.90 0.19
CA VAL A 305 28.57 -21.69 1.12
C VAL A 305 28.06 -23.13 1.24
N LEU A 306 26.74 -23.33 1.29
CA LEU A 306 26.13 -24.67 1.35
C LEU A 306 26.38 -25.48 0.07
N ARG A 307 26.42 -24.83 -1.11
CA ARG A 307 26.64 -25.51 -2.40
C ARG A 307 28.11 -25.67 -2.79
N TYR A 308 28.94 -24.66 -2.54
CA TYR A 308 30.33 -24.62 -3.02
C TYR A 308 31.35 -24.93 -1.93
N GLY A 309 30.93 -24.99 -0.66
CA GLY A 309 31.78 -25.35 0.46
C GLY A 309 32.72 -24.22 0.90
N LEU A 310 33.77 -24.61 1.63
CA LEU A 310 34.81 -23.74 2.16
C LEU A 310 36.16 -24.04 1.48
N PRO A 311 37.06 -23.03 1.34
CA PRO A 311 36.90 -21.63 1.74
C PRO A 311 35.84 -20.89 0.92
N VAL A 312 35.27 -19.81 1.47
CA VAL A 312 34.26 -19.00 0.77
C VAL A 312 34.88 -18.39 -0.48
N ASN A 313 34.56 -18.95 -1.64
CA ASN A 313 35.14 -18.56 -2.91
C ASN A 313 34.07 -18.63 -4.00
N PHE A 314 33.29 -17.56 -4.12
CA PHE A 314 32.25 -17.43 -5.14
C PHE A 314 32.18 -15.99 -5.66
N GLN A 315 31.62 -15.83 -6.86
CA GLN A 315 31.35 -14.55 -7.47
C GLN A 315 29.84 -14.38 -7.65
N ALA A 316 29.24 -13.47 -6.89
CA ALA A 316 27.85 -13.07 -7.07
C ALA A 316 27.73 -12.02 -8.18
N ALA A 317 26.68 -12.15 -8.99
CA ALA A 317 26.38 -11.27 -10.11
C ALA A 317 24.89 -10.95 -10.16
N LEU A 318 24.59 -9.68 -10.37
CA LEU A 318 23.24 -9.20 -10.67
C LEU A 318 23.11 -9.07 -12.18
N MET A 319 22.19 -9.82 -12.77
CA MET A 319 21.93 -9.85 -14.20
C MET A 319 20.55 -9.25 -14.48
N GLN A 320 20.49 -8.33 -15.44
CA GLN A 320 19.24 -7.76 -15.93
C GLN A 320 19.03 -8.20 -17.38
N PRO A 321 18.08 -9.12 -17.66
CA PRO A 321 17.80 -9.55 -19.02
C PRO A 321 17.34 -8.37 -19.88
N ASN A 322 17.92 -8.21 -21.07
CA ASN A 322 17.66 -7.08 -21.96
C ASN A 322 16.17 -6.99 -22.34
N LYS A 323 15.52 -8.14 -22.56
CA LYS A 323 14.09 -8.28 -22.89
C LYS A 323 13.52 -9.54 -22.24
N ARG A 324 12.21 -9.55 -21.95
CA ARG A 324 11.52 -10.74 -21.43
C ARG A 324 11.64 -11.96 -22.35
N ALA A 325 11.65 -11.74 -23.67
CA ALA A 325 11.76 -12.80 -24.67
C ALA A 325 13.13 -13.53 -24.65
N VAL A 326 14.21 -12.85 -24.24
CA VAL A 326 15.56 -13.46 -24.19
C VAL A 326 15.83 -14.20 -22.88
N ALA A 327 14.93 -14.08 -21.90
CA ALA A 327 15.09 -14.71 -20.59
C ALA A 327 15.27 -16.23 -20.69
N LYS A 328 14.48 -16.91 -21.53
CA LYS A 328 14.60 -18.37 -21.69
C LYS A 328 15.99 -18.76 -22.24
N ARG A 329 16.42 -18.09 -23.31
CA ARG A 329 17.75 -18.32 -23.91
C ARG A 329 18.89 -18.06 -22.93
N LEU A 330 18.77 -17.02 -22.10
CA LEU A 330 19.76 -16.70 -21.07
C LEU A 330 19.82 -17.80 -19.99
N LYS A 331 18.67 -18.31 -19.53
CA LYS A 331 18.61 -19.45 -18.60
C LYS A 331 19.26 -20.71 -19.19
N ASP A 332 18.94 -21.03 -20.44
CA ASP A 332 19.51 -22.20 -21.13
C ASP A 332 21.04 -22.09 -21.22
N LEU A 333 21.55 -20.90 -21.55
CA LEU A 333 22.99 -20.64 -21.65
C LEU A 333 23.70 -20.73 -20.29
N LEU A 334 23.09 -20.19 -19.22
CA LEU A 334 23.62 -20.30 -17.86
C LEU A 334 23.61 -21.76 -17.36
N ASN A 335 22.56 -22.52 -17.68
CA ASN A 335 22.49 -23.95 -17.37
C ASN A 335 23.59 -24.73 -18.06
N GLN A 336 23.89 -24.43 -19.34
CA GLN A 336 25.02 -25.05 -20.05
C GLN A 336 26.37 -24.65 -19.44
N LEU A 337 26.55 -23.38 -19.11
CA LEU A 337 27.79 -22.84 -18.56
C LEU A 337 28.15 -23.50 -17.22
N TYR A 338 27.14 -23.74 -16.38
CA TYR A 338 27.29 -24.25 -15.01
C TYR A 338 26.77 -25.67 -14.83
N ALA A 339 26.53 -26.43 -15.90
CA ALA A 339 26.02 -27.81 -15.84
C ALA A 339 26.89 -28.74 -14.98
N TYR A 340 28.20 -28.46 -14.90
CA TYR A 340 29.15 -29.23 -14.11
C TYR A 340 28.92 -29.14 -12.59
N LEU A 341 28.16 -28.15 -12.13
CA LEU A 341 27.80 -27.97 -10.71
C LEU A 341 26.56 -28.78 -10.32
N ASP A 342 25.91 -29.45 -11.27
CA ASP A 342 24.73 -30.24 -10.98
C ASP A 342 25.08 -31.42 -10.07
N VAL A 343 24.32 -31.58 -9.00
CA VAL A 343 24.59 -32.52 -7.91
C VAL A 343 24.53 -33.98 -8.39
N GLY A 344 23.81 -34.24 -9.49
CA GLY A 344 23.81 -35.53 -10.20
C GLY A 344 25.14 -35.93 -10.85
N ASN A 345 26.07 -34.99 -11.02
CA ASN A 345 27.41 -35.22 -11.60
C ASN A 345 28.56 -35.19 -10.58
N MET A 346 28.29 -34.86 -9.31
CA MET A 346 29.26 -34.75 -8.20
C MET A 346 29.68 -36.11 -7.59
N GLY A 347 29.74 -37.18 -8.39
CA GLY A 347 30.11 -38.54 -7.94
C GLY A 347 31.62 -38.81 -7.83
N THR A 348 32.50 -37.80 -7.86
CA THR A 348 33.97 -38.03 -7.96
C THR A 348 34.86 -37.13 -7.09
N GLY A 349 34.33 -36.47 -6.05
CA GLY A 349 35.14 -35.59 -5.19
C GLY A 349 34.81 -35.66 -3.70
N ASN A 350 35.43 -36.62 -2.99
CA ASN A 350 35.78 -36.67 -1.54
C ASN A 350 34.93 -35.99 -0.44
N PHE A 351 33.64 -35.72 -0.63
CA PHE A 351 32.73 -35.38 0.47
C PHE A 351 31.44 -36.18 0.32
N GLU A 352 31.21 -37.12 1.24
CA GLU A 352 29.91 -37.79 1.38
C GLU A 352 28.90 -36.76 1.89
N MET A 353 28.19 -36.10 0.97
CA MET A 353 26.95 -35.39 1.27
C MET A 353 25.85 -36.44 1.50
N THR A 354 25.24 -36.44 2.68
CA THR A 354 24.17 -37.38 3.02
C THR A 354 22.94 -37.17 2.12
N ASP A 355 22.24 -38.26 1.79
CA ASP A 355 21.03 -38.27 0.96
C ASP A 355 19.94 -37.28 1.41
N ASP A 356 19.94 -36.91 2.70
CA ASP A 356 19.02 -35.92 3.27
C ASP A 356 19.29 -34.49 2.78
N VAL A 357 20.54 -34.13 2.49
CA VAL A 357 20.93 -32.81 1.95
C VAL A 357 20.54 -32.70 0.47
N ASN A 358 20.70 -33.78 -0.29
CA ASN A 358 20.25 -33.85 -1.68
C ASN A 358 18.72 -33.74 -1.80
N LYS A 359 17.99 -34.40 -0.89
CA LYS A 359 16.53 -34.27 -0.82
C LYS A 359 16.14 -32.83 -0.45
N LEU A 360 16.79 -32.21 0.53
CA LEU A 360 16.49 -30.84 0.96
C LEU A 360 16.70 -29.80 -0.17
N LEU A 361 17.73 -29.98 -1.00
CA LEU A 361 17.99 -29.14 -2.18
C LEU A 361 16.97 -29.33 -3.31
N SER A 362 16.23 -30.44 -3.33
CA SER A 362 15.15 -30.75 -4.29
C SER A 362 13.72 -30.55 -3.75
N PHE A 363 13.55 -30.06 -2.52
CA PHE A 363 12.21 -29.82 -1.97
C PHE A 363 11.65 -28.45 -2.38
N GLY A 364 10.99 -28.42 -3.54
CA GLY A 364 10.04 -27.37 -3.89
C GLY A 364 9.72 -27.33 -5.38
N GLN A 365 8.49 -26.96 -5.74
CA GLN A 365 8.06 -26.61 -7.11
C GLN A 365 8.80 -25.37 -7.69
N GLN A 366 10.04 -25.11 -7.26
CA GLN A 366 10.88 -24.04 -7.77
C GLN A 366 11.74 -24.56 -8.92
N GLU A 367 11.97 -23.70 -9.92
CA GLU A 367 12.92 -23.97 -10.99
C GLU A 367 14.30 -24.23 -10.36
N TYR A 368 14.77 -25.48 -10.46
CA TYR A 368 16.09 -25.88 -10.02
C TYR A 368 17.15 -25.42 -11.03
N TYR A 369 18.25 -24.86 -10.52
CA TYR A 369 19.41 -24.43 -11.28
C TYR A 369 20.67 -25.02 -10.66
N PRO A 370 21.69 -25.41 -11.45
CA PRO A 370 22.94 -25.96 -10.94
C PRO A 370 23.80 -24.91 -10.22
N TYR A 371 23.43 -23.63 -10.33
CA TYR A 371 24.02 -22.49 -9.63
C TYR A 371 22.99 -21.84 -8.69
N VAL A 372 23.44 -21.01 -7.76
CA VAL A 372 22.55 -20.24 -6.88
C VAL A 372 21.80 -19.21 -7.72
N PHE A 373 20.47 -19.19 -7.62
CA PHE A 373 19.62 -18.28 -8.39
C PHE A 373 18.52 -17.69 -7.52
N LEU A 374 18.47 -16.37 -7.42
CA LEU A 374 17.40 -15.61 -6.79
C LEU A 374 16.85 -14.57 -7.76
N LYS A 375 15.54 -14.40 -7.76
CA LYS A 375 14.85 -13.37 -8.54
C LYS A 375 14.54 -12.16 -7.66
N ILE A 376 14.77 -10.96 -8.20
CA ILE A 376 14.38 -9.68 -7.61
C ILE A 376 13.47 -8.96 -8.60
N ASN A 377 12.22 -8.70 -8.19
CA ASN A 377 11.28 -7.92 -8.98
C ASN A 377 11.11 -6.53 -8.36
N THR A 378 11.62 -5.51 -9.05
CA THR A 378 11.52 -4.11 -8.63
C THR A 378 10.25 -3.44 -9.13
N ASP A 379 9.37 -4.16 -9.84
CA ASP A 379 8.01 -3.69 -10.11
C ASP A 379 7.16 -3.89 -8.85
N LEU A 380 7.07 -2.84 -8.04
CA LEU A 380 6.41 -2.86 -6.74
C LEU A 380 4.96 -2.39 -6.78
N THR A 381 4.51 -1.90 -7.95
CA THR A 381 3.14 -1.47 -8.22
C THR A 381 2.39 -2.54 -8.98
N ASP A 382 1.13 -2.80 -8.65
CA ASP A 382 0.28 -3.63 -9.51
C ASP A 382 0.17 -3.02 -10.91
N SER A 383 0.15 -3.87 -11.94
CA SER A 383 0.12 -3.52 -13.36
C SER A 383 -0.96 -2.51 -13.78
N ASN A 384 -1.99 -2.30 -12.94
CA ASN A 384 -3.08 -1.35 -13.14
C ASN A 384 -2.67 0.12 -12.96
N VAL A 385 -1.51 0.43 -12.38
CA VAL A 385 -1.02 1.81 -12.22
C VAL A 385 -0.33 2.32 -13.49
N LYS A 386 0.11 1.43 -14.38
CA LYS A 386 0.83 1.81 -15.61
C LYS A 386 -0.07 2.28 -16.77
N SER A 387 -1.39 2.27 -16.59
CA SER A 387 -2.37 2.54 -17.66
C SER A 387 -3.22 3.80 -17.44
N ARG A 388 -2.72 4.82 -16.75
CA ARG A 388 -3.33 6.16 -16.74
C ARG A 388 -2.32 7.23 -17.10
#